data_AF-A0A7Y0Q5R4-F1
#
_entry.id   AF-A0A7Y0Q5R4-F1
#
_cell.length_a   1.000
_cell.length_b   1.000
_cell.length_c   1.000
_cell.angle_alpha   90.00
_cell.angle_beta   90.00
_cell.angle_gamma   90.00
#
_symmetry.space_group_name_H-M   'P 1'
#
loop_
_entity.id
_entity.type
_entity.pdbx_description
1 polymer ?
#
loop_
_entity_poly.entity_id
_entity_poly.type
_entity_poly.pdbx_seq_one_letter_code
_entity_poly.pdbx_strand_id
1 'polypeptide(L)'
;MAHKKYRESKFMNETGTQKGRWYMNRLDYFQFHRYPSYAKHKVIALLTFILLVLVLPQIIQFNFFIALPFIYFTYLAIRTFDVLRTRVCCHKGYFLYPKSWVTFFKQREVDTSVNDFDSIATMTNHKS
;
A
#
# COMPACT_ATOMS: atom_id res chain seq x y z
N MET A 1 6.87 -16.42 -7.83
CA MET A 1 7.65 -15.26 -7.35
C MET A 1 7.15 -14.86 -5.97
N ALA A 2 8.04 -14.91 -4.97
CA ALA A 2 7.73 -14.83 -3.55
C ALA A 2 6.92 -13.57 -3.16
N HIS A 3 5.78 -13.81 -2.52
CA HIS A 3 5.02 -12.81 -1.77
C HIS A 3 5.94 -12.26 -0.67
N LYS A 4 6.40 -11.02 -0.80
CA LYS A 4 7.09 -10.33 0.28
C LYS A 4 6.05 -10.09 1.36
N LYS A 5 5.94 -11.06 2.29
CA LYS A 5 5.24 -10.90 3.57
C LYS A 5 5.69 -9.54 4.12
N TYR A 6 4.73 -8.75 4.58
CA TYR A 6 4.99 -7.54 5.38
C TYR A 6 6.19 -7.81 6.28
N ARG A 7 7.14 -6.89 6.32
CA ARG A 7 8.47 -7.01 6.93
C ARG A 7 8.37 -7.48 8.39
N GLU A 8 8.15 -8.77 8.58
CA GLU A 8 8.08 -9.47 9.85
C GLU A 8 9.46 -10.03 10.10
N SER A 9 10.08 -9.64 11.21
CA SER A 9 11.25 -10.33 11.72
C SER A 9 10.85 -11.78 11.96
N LYS A 10 11.55 -12.70 11.29
CA LYS A 10 11.28 -14.14 11.20
C LYS A 10 11.17 -14.87 12.56
N PHE A 11 11.41 -14.18 13.68
CA PHE A 11 11.48 -14.73 15.03
C PHE A 11 10.59 -13.98 16.06
N MET A 12 9.65 -13.13 15.63
CA MET A 12 8.80 -12.36 16.57
C MET A 12 7.46 -13.05 16.95
N ASN A 13 7.31 -14.33 16.62
CA ASN A 13 6.10 -15.12 16.90
C ASN A 13 6.07 -15.81 18.27
N GLU A 14 7.16 -15.75 19.04
CA GLU A 14 7.33 -16.57 20.25
C GLU A 14 6.93 -15.86 21.55
N THR A 15 6.85 -14.52 21.56
CA THR A 15 6.47 -13.76 22.75
C THR A 15 5.08 -13.15 22.57
N GLY A 16 4.14 -13.49 23.45
CA GLY A 16 2.68 -13.23 23.41
C GLY A 16 2.18 -11.79 23.33
N THR A 17 2.78 -10.94 22.49
CA THR A 17 2.37 -9.56 22.21
C THR A 17 1.98 -9.33 20.73
N GLN A 18 1.88 -10.40 19.93
CA GLN A 18 1.56 -10.32 18.49
C GLN A 18 0.18 -9.75 18.18
N LYS A 19 -0.82 -10.02 19.04
CA LYS A 19 -2.18 -9.49 18.86
C LYS A 19 -2.20 -7.96 18.84
N GLY A 20 -1.40 -7.29 19.69
CA GLY A 20 -1.34 -5.83 19.78
C GLY A 20 -0.75 -5.15 18.54
N ARG A 21 0.35 -5.68 17.98
CA ARG A 21 1.00 -5.07 16.79
C ARG A 21 0.29 -5.38 15.47
N TRP A 22 -0.28 -6.58 15.33
CA TRP A 22 -1.09 -6.92 14.16
C TRP A 22 -2.36 -6.06 14.10
N TYR A 23 -2.98 -5.82 15.26
CA TYR A 23 -4.12 -4.91 15.39
C TYR A 23 -3.74 -3.45 15.08
N MET A 24 -2.63 -2.94 15.63
CA MET A 24 -2.12 -1.59 15.35
C MET A 24 -1.81 -1.37 13.86
N ASN A 25 -1.20 -2.35 13.19
CA ASN A 25 -0.90 -2.27 11.76
C ASN A 25 -2.18 -2.35 10.89
N ARG A 26 -3.30 -2.85 11.42
CA ARG A 26 -4.61 -2.85 10.74
C ARG A 26 -5.37 -1.53 10.96
N LEU A 27 -5.11 -0.82 12.06
CA LEU A 27 -5.64 0.53 12.28
C LEU A 27 -4.93 1.57 11.40
N ASP A 28 -3.68 1.32 11.01
CA ASP A 28 -2.92 2.24 10.15
C ASP A 28 -3.13 1.97 8.65
N TYR A 29 -3.54 0.77 8.25
CA TYR A 29 -3.67 0.38 6.84
C TYR A 29 -5.00 -0.30 6.53
N PHE A 30 -5.62 0.07 5.40
CA PHE A 30 -6.82 -0.57 4.88
C PHE A 30 -6.55 -1.34 3.59
N GLN A 31 -7.33 -2.40 3.37
CA GLN A 31 -7.39 -3.11 2.11
C GLN A 31 -8.54 -2.58 1.27
N PHE A 32 -8.37 -2.57 -0.06
CA PHE A 32 -9.42 -2.11 -0.96
C PHE A 32 -9.77 -3.15 -2.04
N HIS A 33 -11.03 -3.15 -2.47
CA HIS A 33 -11.55 -4.01 -3.52
C HIS A 33 -10.94 -3.70 -4.89
N ARG A 34 -10.86 -4.72 -5.75
CA ARG A 34 -10.57 -4.49 -7.17
C ARG A 34 -11.75 -3.77 -7.80
N TYR A 35 -11.47 -2.70 -8.55
CA TYR A 35 -12.44 -1.93 -9.32
C TYR A 35 -12.25 -2.20 -10.82
N PRO A 36 -13.25 -1.95 -11.69
CA PRO A 36 -13.20 -2.33 -13.11
C PRO A 36 -11.99 -1.78 -13.87
N SER A 37 -11.53 -0.57 -13.53
CA SER A 37 -10.36 0.07 -14.16
C SER A 37 -9.02 -0.23 -13.46
N TYR A 38 -8.98 -1.13 -12.47
CA TYR A 38 -7.79 -1.40 -11.66
C TYR A 38 -6.60 -1.87 -12.50
N ALA A 39 -6.83 -2.78 -13.45
CA ALA A 39 -5.77 -3.29 -14.32
C ALA A 39 -5.18 -2.18 -15.20
N LYS A 40 -6.06 -1.32 -15.75
CA LYS A 40 -5.64 -0.18 -16.58
C LYS A 40 -4.77 0.79 -15.78
N HIS A 41 -5.22 1.22 -14.60
CA HIS A 41 -4.47 2.15 -13.76
C HIS A 41 -3.13 1.57 -13.30
N LYS A 42 -3.07 0.26 -13.03
CA LYS A 42 -1.82 -0.42 -12.67
C LYS A 42 -0.82 -0.43 -13.82
N VAL A 43 -1.27 -0.73 -15.04
CA VAL A 43 -0.41 -0.71 -16.23
C VAL A 43 0.03 0.71 -16.56
N ILE A 44 -0.89 1.69 -16.52
CA ILE A 44 -0.58 3.10 -16.75
C ILE A 44 0.46 3.59 -15.74
N ALA A 45 0.27 3.34 -14.44
CA ALA A 45 1.24 3.76 -13.42
C ALA A 45 2.64 3.17 -13.65
N LEU A 46 2.72 1.91 -14.09
CA LEU A 46 3.99 1.27 -14.43
C LEU A 46 4.63 1.87 -15.69
N LEU A 47 3.86 2.08 -16.76
CA LEU A 47 4.35 2.67 -18.00
C LEU A 47 4.83 4.11 -17.77
N THR A 48 4.05 4.92 -17.03
CA THR A 48 4.42 6.28 -16.64
C THR A 48 5.71 6.29 -15.82
N PHE A 49 5.87 5.35 -14.87
CA PHE A 49 7.10 5.23 -14.11
C PHE A 49 8.32 4.92 -15.00
N ILE A 50 8.20 3.93 -15.89
CA ILE A 50 9.30 3.57 -16.81
C ILE A 50 9.68 4.76 -17.69
N LEU A 51 8.70 5.44 -18.29
CA LEU A 51 8.94 6.60 -19.14
C LEU A 51 9.66 7.71 -18.36
N LEU A 52 9.18 8.06 -17.17
CA LEU A 52 9.79 9.10 -16.34
C LEU A 52 11.23 8.74 -15.94
N VAL A 53 11.50 7.48 -15.58
CA VAL A 53 12.86 7.03 -15.21
C VAL A 53 13.83 7.13 -16.40
N LEU A 54 13.37 6.89 -17.63
CA LEU A 54 14.21 7.01 -18.83
C LEU A 54 14.55 8.47 -19.17
N VAL A 55 13.60 9.39 -18.96
CA VAL A 55 13.76 10.82 -19.29
C VAL A 55 14.50 11.58 -18.18
N LEU A 56 14.36 11.15 -16.91
CA LEU A 56 14.90 11.85 -15.75
C LEU A 56 16.41 12.16 -15.81
N PRO A 57 17.30 11.24 -16.25
CA PRO A 57 18.73 11.53 -16.36
C PRO A 57 19.04 12.68 -17.32
N GLN A 58 18.30 12.78 -18.44
CA GLN A 58 18.47 13.84 -19.43
C GLN A 58 18.08 15.20 -18.85
N ILE A 59 17.02 15.24 -18.04
CA ILE A 59 16.56 16.47 -17.38
C ILE A 59 17.54 16.91 -16.28
N ILE A 60 18.08 15.97 -15.51
CA ILE A 60 19.09 16.27 -14.47
C ILE A 60 20.33 16.93 -15.10
N GLN A 61 20.77 16.44 -16.26
CA GLN A 61 21.88 17.02 -17.01
C GLN A 61 21.57 18.42 -17.54
N PHE A 62 20.32 18.68 -17.94
CA PHE A 62 19.90 19.99 -18.44
C PHE A 62 19.76 21.02 -17.32
N ASN A 63 18.99 20.71 -16.27
CA ASN A 63 18.76 21.61 -15.15
C ASN A 63 18.27 20.84 -13.91
N PHE A 64 19.05 20.92 -12.83
CA PHE A 64 18.73 20.26 -11.56
C PHE A 64 17.39 20.70 -10.95
N PHE A 65 17.05 21.99 -11.00
CA PHE A 65 15.81 22.50 -10.40
C PHE A 65 14.57 22.02 -11.15
N ILE A 66 14.67 21.87 -12.48
CA ILE A 66 13.60 21.32 -13.31
C ILE A 66 13.44 19.81 -13.07
N ALA A 67 14.51 19.12 -12.66
CA ALA A 67 14.42 17.69 -12.33
C ALA A 67 13.60 17.43 -11.06
N LEU A 68 13.55 18.35 -10.08
CA LEU A 68 12.81 18.18 -8.82
C LEU A 68 11.33 17.78 -9.00
N PRO A 69 10.50 18.50 -9.80
CA PRO A 69 9.13 18.08 -10.05
C PRO A 69 9.05 16.73 -10.76
N PHE A 70 9.99 16.40 -11.66
CA PHE A 70 10.02 15.08 -12.31
C PHE A 70 10.34 13.94 -11.34
N ILE A 71 11.25 14.16 -10.39
CA ILE A 71 11.54 13.21 -9.31
C ILE A 71 10.26 12.98 -8.48
N TYR A 72 9.54 14.05 -8.17
CA TYR A 72 8.27 13.95 -7.45
C TYR A 72 7.21 13.14 -8.20
N PHE A 73 7.02 13.39 -9.51
CA PHE A 73 6.09 12.59 -10.32
C PHE A 73 6.51 11.12 -10.42
N THR A 74 7.81 10.86 -10.50
CA THR A 74 8.35 9.49 -10.50
C THR A 74 8.02 8.78 -9.19
N TYR A 75 8.18 9.48 -8.05
CA TYR A 75 7.79 9.00 -6.73
C TYR A 75 6.28 8.68 -6.66
N LEU A 76 5.42 9.57 -7.17
CA LEU A 76 3.97 9.33 -7.21
C LEU A 76 3.62 8.10 -8.05
N ALA A 77 4.24 7.93 -9.22
CA ALA A 77 3.96 6.82 -10.12
C ALA A 77 4.33 5.47 -9.48
N ILE A 78 5.53 5.35 -8.90
CA ILE A 78 5.96 4.10 -8.25
C ILE A 78 5.12 3.79 -6.99
N ARG A 79 4.78 4.81 -6.19
CA ARG A 79 3.93 4.63 -5.01
C ARG A 79 2.53 4.16 -5.39
N THR A 80 1.95 4.77 -6.41
CA THR A 80 0.63 4.37 -6.91
C THR A 80 0.66 2.94 -7.42
N PHE A 81 1.70 2.55 -8.15
CA PHE A 81 1.88 1.17 -8.60
C PHE A 81 2.02 0.19 -7.42
N ASP A 82 2.78 0.54 -6.39
CA ASP A 82 2.98 -0.31 -5.22
C ASP A 82 1.69 -0.49 -4.41
N VAL A 83 0.93 0.59 -4.19
CA VAL A 83 -0.40 0.56 -3.56
C VAL A 83 -1.35 -0.30 -4.37
N LEU A 84 -1.39 -0.12 -5.70
CA LEU A 84 -2.22 -0.95 -6.56
C LEU A 84 -1.79 -2.41 -6.49
N ARG A 85 -0.48 -2.72 -6.56
CA ARG A 85 0.04 -4.09 -6.52
C ARG A 85 -0.32 -4.81 -5.22
N THR A 86 -0.12 -4.16 -4.08
CA THR A 86 -0.35 -4.73 -2.74
C THR A 86 -1.83 -4.71 -2.35
N ARG A 87 -2.61 -3.80 -2.93
CA ARG A 87 -4.02 -3.52 -2.56
C ARG A 87 -4.20 -3.10 -1.10
N VAL A 88 -3.16 -2.49 -0.54
CA VAL A 88 -3.14 -1.99 0.83
C VAL A 88 -2.69 -0.54 0.80
N CYS A 89 -3.41 0.32 1.49
CA CYS A 89 -3.16 1.75 1.56
C CYS A 89 -3.13 2.22 3.02
N CYS A 90 -2.29 3.20 3.36
CA CYS A 90 -2.24 3.80 4.69
C CYS A 90 -3.41 4.77 4.89
N HIS A 91 -4.13 4.69 6.01
CA HIS A 91 -5.22 5.63 6.35
C HIS A 91 -4.73 7.07 6.49
N LYS A 92 -3.53 7.27 7.06
CA LYS A 92 -2.92 8.60 7.24
C LYS A 92 -2.29 9.14 5.94
N GLY A 93 -2.26 8.33 4.88
CA GLY A 93 -1.59 8.64 3.62
C GLY A 93 -0.08 8.38 3.65
N TYR A 94 0.60 8.75 2.57
CA TYR A 94 2.04 8.64 2.41
C TYR A 94 2.68 10.03 2.36
N PHE A 95 3.97 10.12 2.69
CA PHE A 95 4.73 11.36 2.57
C PHE A 95 4.60 11.96 1.17
N LEU A 96 4.15 13.22 1.08
CA LEU A 96 3.89 13.96 -0.16
C LEU A 96 2.95 13.26 -1.16
N TYR A 97 2.10 12.34 -0.73
CA TYR A 97 1.12 11.71 -1.63
C TYR A 97 -0.22 12.44 -1.55
N PRO A 98 -0.91 12.67 -2.68
CA PRO A 98 -2.16 13.43 -2.71
C PRO A 98 -3.25 12.73 -1.88
N LYS A 99 -3.84 13.47 -0.94
CA LYS A 99 -4.91 12.97 -0.06
C LYS A 99 -6.14 12.52 -0.85
N SER A 100 -6.44 13.15 -1.99
CA SER A 100 -7.55 12.78 -2.87
C SER A 100 -7.44 11.34 -3.39
N TRP A 101 -6.22 10.87 -3.69
CA TRP A 101 -5.99 9.51 -4.16
C TRP A 101 -6.17 8.50 -3.01
N VAL A 102 -5.77 8.85 -1.79
CA VAL A 102 -6.02 8.03 -0.60
C VAL A 102 -7.52 7.90 -0.35
N THR A 103 -8.26 9.01 -0.41
CA THR A 103 -9.73 9.00 -0.26
C THR A 103 -10.41 8.15 -1.34
N PHE A 104 -9.94 8.18 -2.58
CA PHE A 104 -10.44 7.32 -3.66
C PHE A 104 -10.29 5.83 -3.33
N PHE A 105 -9.15 5.41 -2.76
CA PHE A 105 -8.96 4.03 -2.33
C PHE A 105 -9.82 3.72 -1.10
N LYS A 106 -9.95 4.66 -0.16
CA LYS A 106 -10.74 4.50 1.07
C LYS A 106 -12.23 4.28 0.79
N GLN A 107 -12.78 4.94 -0.23
CA GLN A 107 -14.17 4.69 -0.68
C GLN A 107 -14.41 3.26 -1.19
N ARG A 108 -13.34 2.51 -1.46
CA ARG A 108 -13.39 1.11 -1.94
C ARG A 108 -12.81 0.16 -0.90
N GLU A 109 -12.71 0.62 0.35
CA GLU A 109 -12.26 -0.18 1.48
C GLU A 109 -13.09 -1.46 1.57
N VAL A 110 -12.41 -2.57 1.85
CA VAL A 110 -13.07 -3.83 2.16
C VAL A 110 -13.53 -3.74 3.60
N ASP A 111 -14.85 -3.73 3.82
CA ASP A 111 -15.45 -3.84 5.14
C ASP A 111 -15.20 -5.24 5.71
N THR A 112 -13.97 -5.51 6.17
CA THR A 112 -13.75 -6.64 7.08
C THR A 112 -14.30 -6.25 8.44
N SER A 113 -15.49 -6.73 8.76
CA SER A 113 -16.08 -6.54 10.08
C SER A 113 -15.14 -7.11 11.15
N VAL A 114 -14.92 -6.36 12.23
CA VAL A 114 -14.16 -6.84 13.39
C VAL A 114 -14.86 -8.05 14.02
N ASN A 115 -16.19 -8.13 13.87
CA ASN A 115 -17.06 -9.18 14.40
C ASN A 115 -16.85 -10.56 13.78
N ASP A 116 -16.38 -10.66 12.53
CA ASP A 116 -16.11 -11.97 11.91
C ASP A 116 -14.96 -12.72 12.60
N PHE A 117 -14.12 -12.03 13.37
CA PHE A 117 -12.97 -12.61 14.06
C PHE A 117 -13.26 -12.97 15.53
N ASP A 118 -14.22 -12.33 16.19
CA ASP A 118 -14.68 -12.74 17.53
C ASP A 118 -15.29 -14.15 17.50
N SER A 119 -15.93 -14.50 16.38
CA SER A 119 -16.40 -15.85 16.06
C SER A 119 -15.24 -16.88 16.02
N ILE A 120 -14.08 -16.50 15.49
CA ILE A 120 -12.90 -17.39 15.41
C ILE A 120 -12.25 -17.55 16.81
N ALA A 121 -12.23 -16.47 17.61
CA ALA A 121 -11.69 -16.51 18.96
C ALA A 121 -12.58 -17.31 19.93
N THR A 122 -13.90 -17.30 19.74
CA THR A 122 -14.84 -18.12 20.53
C THR A 122 -14.81 -19.60 20.13
N MET A 123 -14.59 -19.94 18.86
CA MET A 123 -14.47 -21.34 18.43
C MET A 123 -13.26 -22.08 19.03
N THR A 124 -12.18 -21.37 19.38
CA THR A 124 -11.04 -21.99 20.09
C THR A 124 -11.28 -22.26 21.57
N ASN A 125 -12.21 -21.55 22.21
CA ASN A 125 -12.49 -21.70 23.65
C ASN A 125 -13.50 -22.80 23.97
N HIS A 126 -14.15 -23.40 22.97
CA HIS A 126 -15.17 -24.45 23.19
C HIS A 126 -14.61 -25.88 23.02
N LYS A 127 -13.29 -26.03 22.85
CA LYS A 127 -12.57 -27.32 22.70
C LYS A 127 -11.58 -27.60 23.84
N SER A 128 -11.92 -27.23 25.07
CA SER A 128 -11.25 -27.78 26.28
C SER A 128 -12.21 -28.62 27.07
#